data_AF-A0AAN6PPM3-F1
#
_entry.id   AF-A0AAN6PPM3-F1
#
_cell.length_a   1.000
_cell.length_b   1.000
_cell.length_c   1.000
_cell.angle_alpha   90.00
_cell.angle_beta   90.00
_cell.angle_gamma   90.00
#
_symmetry.space_group_name_H-M   'P 1'
#
loop_
_entity.id
_entity.type
_entity.pdbx_description
1 polymer ?
#
loop_
_entity_poly.entity_id
_entity_poly.type
_entity_poly.pdbx_seq_one_letter_code
_entity_poly.pdbx_strand_id
1 'polypeptide(L)'
;MTSLGALTTAFTAPASCAASTGIHIIGCGDRCIWWAEGPLNADDGCYPPRYNPSLSHYYSPGVCPAGYTPACTARLTAGQVTETVQTCCPTALGYRYRCVQPTWPWQSSLGCTVYMSDASSTYSFPTVTSIRDGRTVVTSTARTEVGIGAYGVEIRFQATDFGSSSSSGTMVSGRRGNGMPEVVDHCNWRL
;
A
#
# COMPACT_ATOMS: atom_id res chain seq x y z
N MET A 1 -9.44 8.24 -15.72
CA MET A 1 -9.20 7.16 -14.75
C MET A 1 -9.65 5.85 -15.39
N THR A 2 -8.92 4.76 -15.17
CA THR A 2 -9.12 3.45 -15.82
C THR A 2 -9.21 2.37 -14.74
N SER A 3 -10.26 1.55 -14.78
CA SER A 3 -10.40 0.42 -13.84
C SER A 3 -9.52 -0.76 -14.27
N LEU A 4 -8.80 -1.35 -13.32
CA LEU A 4 -8.01 -2.58 -13.48
C LEU A 4 -8.84 -3.85 -13.22
N GLY A 5 -10.06 -3.68 -12.69
CA GLY A 5 -10.95 -4.74 -12.23
C GLY A 5 -11.13 -4.72 -10.72
N ALA A 6 -11.71 -5.79 -10.19
CA ALA A 6 -12.00 -5.93 -8.77
C ALA A 6 -10.79 -6.50 -8.00
N LEU A 7 -10.54 -5.94 -6.82
CA LEU A 7 -9.59 -6.44 -5.83
C LEU A 7 -10.30 -6.59 -4.49
N THR A 8 -11.26 -7.52 -4.43
CA THR A 8 -12.15 -7.70 -3.27
C THR A 8 -11.49 -8.41 -2.09
N THR A 9 -10.27 -8.89 -2.26
CA THR A 9 -9.46 -9.53 -1.20
C THR A 9 -8.09 -8.87 -1.12
N ALA A 10 -7.51 -8.84 0.07
CA ALA A 10 -6.17 -8.32 0.27
C ALA A 10 -5.16 -9.23 -0.43
N PHE A 11 -4.65 -8.78 -1.58
CA PHE A 11 -3.57 -9.46 -2.29
C PHE A 11 -2.35 -9.59 -1.37
N THR A 12 -1.80 -10.80 -1.28
CA THR A 12 -0.57 -11.06 -0.55
C THR A 12 0.52 -11.37 -1.56
N ALA A 13 1.55 -10.53 -1.60
CA ALA A 13 2.68 -10.74 -2.48
C ALA A 13 3.43 -12.04 -2.11
N PRO A 14 4.00 -12.77 -3.08
CA PRO A 14 4.86 -13.91 -2.80
C PRO A 14 6.06 -13.52 -1.92
N ALA A 15 6.55 -14.46 -1.10
CA ALA A 15 7.70 -14.21 -0.22
C ALA A 15 8.98 -13.81 -0.98
N SER A 16 9.11 -14.18 -2.27
CA SER A 16 10.22 -13.73 -3.13
C SER A 16 10.29 -12.21 -3.28
N CYS A 17 9.17 -11.51 -3.12
CA CYS A 17 9.11 -10.05 -3.21
C CYS A 17 9.76 -9.35 -2.01
N ALA A 18 9.90 -10.04 -0.87
CA ALA A 18 10.55 -9.48 0.32
C ALA A 18 12.04 -9.19 0.09
N ALA A 19 12.70 -9.85 -0.88
CA ALA A 19 14.07 -9.52 -1.27
C ALA A 19 14.17 -8.15 -1.98
N SER A 20 13.05 -7.60 -2.43
CA SER A 20 12.96 -6.35 -3.19
C SER A 20 12.33 -5.19 -2.42
N THR A 21 11.96 -5.38 -1.14
CA THR A 21 11.28 -4.37 -0.29
C THR A 21 12.25 -3.37 0.38
N GLY A 22 13.35 -3.02 -0.28
CA GLY A 22 14.38 -2.13 0.26
C GLY A 22 14.27 -0.69 -0.24
N ILE A 23 15.17 0.17 0.25
CA ILE A 23 15.34 1.52 -0.32
C ILE A 23 16.31 1.45 -1.50
N HIS A 24 15.90 2.07 -2.60
CA HIS A 24 16.67 2.15 -3.83
C HIS A 24 16.98 3.61 -4.17
N ILE A 25 18.19 3.84 -4.68
CA ILE A 25 18.63 5.13 -5.21
C ILE A 25 18.74 4.97 -6.73
N ILE A 26 17.83 5.60 -7.46
CA ILE A 26 17.68 5.40 -8.90
C ILE A 26 18.20 6.65 -9.62
N GLY A 27 19.24 6.46 -10.44
CA GLY A 27 19.77 7.50 -11.31
C GLY A 27 18.98 7.58 -12.62
N CYS A 28 18.65 8.79 -13.06
CA CYS A 28 17.99 9.04 -14.35
C CYS A 28 18.85 9.95 -15.25
N GLY A 29 20.11 9.54 -15.45
CA GLY A 29 21.13 10.33 -16.15
C GLY A 29 21.99 11.16 -15.20
N ASP A 30 22.72 12.15 -15.74
CA ASP A 30 23.78 12.85 -15.00
C ASP A 30 23.31 13.84 -13.94
N ARG A 31 22.02 14.19 -13.92
CA ARG A 31 21.50 15.30 -13.07
C ARG A 31 20.27 14.96 -12.24
N CYS A 32 19.80 13.72 -12.23
CA CYS A 32 18.70 13.34 -11.37
C CYS A 32 18.91 12.00 -10.69
N ILE A 33 18.59 12.00 -9.40
CA ILE A 33 18.57 10.84 -8.52
C ILE A 33 17.27 10.94 -7.74
N TRP A 34 16.53 9.85 -7.64
CA TRP A 34 15.36 9.76 -6.79
C TRP A 34 15.42 8.49 -5.95
N TRP A 35 14.71 8.52 -4.84
CA TRP A 35 14.71 7.45 -3.86
C TRP A 35 13.36 6.78 -3.89
N ALA A 36 13.36 5.45 -3.88
CA ALA A 36 12.12 4.71 -3.73
C ALA A 36 12.24 3.43 -2.94
N GLU A 37 11.17 3.13 -2.20
CA GLU A 37 10.94 1.81 -1.63
C GLU A 37 10.47 0.87 -2.73
N GLY A 38 11.14 -0.28 -2.80
CA GLY A 38 10.81 -1.34 -3.72
C GLY A 38 9.68 -2.24 -3.18
N PRO A 39 9.21 -3.21 -3.98
CA PRO A 39 9.78 -3.64 -5.27
C PRO A 39 9.71 -2.55 -6.35
N LEU A 40 10.72 -2.43 -7.22
CA LEU A 40 10.72 -1.38 -8.23
C LEU A 40 10.04 -1.78 -9.55
N ASN A 41 9.90 -3.08 -9.78
CA ASN A 41 9.30 -3.61 -11.00
C ASN A 41 7.86 -4.02 -10.70
N ALA A 42 6.92 -3.35 -11.37
CA ALA A 42 5.50 -3.67 -11.30
C ALA A 42 5.19 -5.09 -11.84
N ASP A 43 6.03 -5.61 -12.74
CA ASP A 43 5.80 -6.84 -13.50
C ASP A 43 6.32 -8.12 -12.81
N ASP A 44 7.04 -8.01 -11.69
CA ASP A 44 7.68 -9.15 -11.02
C ASP A 44 6.68 -10.02 -10.21
N GLY A 45 5.37 -9.81 -10.38
CA GLY A 45 4.32 -10.52 -9.64
C GLY A 45 4.19 -10.09 -8.17
N CYS A 46 4.87 -9.02 -7.78
CA CYS A 46 4.83 -8.46 -6.42
C CYS A 46 3.67 -7.52 -6.16
N TYR A 47 2.87 -7.25 -7.18
CA TYR A 47 1.70 -6.39 -7.13
C TYR A 47 0.44 -7.17 -7.51
N PRO A 48 -0.76 -6.64 -7.18
CA PRO A 48 -2.00 -7.30 -7.54
C PRO A 48 -2.13 -7.50 -9.06
N PRO A 49 -2.94 -8.48 -9.51
CA PRO A 49 -3.08 -8.78 -10.93
C PRO A 49 -3.49 -7.56 -11.76
N ARG A 50 -2.81 -7.34 -12.90
CA ARG A 50 -3.00 -6.18 -13.81
C ARG A 50 -2.58 -4.84 -13.22
N TYR A 51 -1.76 -4.85 -12.16
CA TYR A 51 -1.26 -3.62 -11.59
C TYR A 51 -0.64 -2.71 -12.64
N ASN A 52 -0.99 -1.44 -12.58
CA ASN A 52 -0.42 -0.39 -13.39
C ASN A 52 -0.03 0.75 -12.45
N PRO A 53 1.25 1.17 -12.43
CA PRO A 53 1.72 2.19 -11.50
C PRO A 53 1.23 3.60 -11.82
N SER A 54 0.61 3.83 -12.98
CA SER A 54 0.04 5.12 -13.32
C SER A 54 -1.07 5.52 -12.35
N LEU A 55 -0.99 6.75 -11.82
CA LEU A 55 -2.01 7.35 -10.94
C LEU A 55 -3.41 7.49 -11.58
N SER A 56 -3.55 7.13 -12.85
CA SER A 56 -4.83 7.09 -13.54
C SER A 56 -5.56 5.75 -13.42
N HIS A 57 -4.93 4.72 -12.84
CA HIS A 57 -5.48 3.36 -12.74
C HIS A 57 -5.90 3.03 -11.31
N TYR A 58 -6.99 2.27 -11.17
CA TYR A 58 -7.54 1.91 -9.85
C TYR A 58 -8.23 0.54 -9.87
N TYR A 59 -8.34 -0.10 -8.71
CA TYR A 59 -9.20 -1.26 -8.51
C TYR A 59 -10.57 -0.83 -7.97
N SER A 60 -11.65 -1.39 -8.51
CA SER A 60 -13.01 -1.14 -8.02
C SER A 60 -13.93 -2.35 -8.26
N PRO A 61 -14.60 -2.88 -7.21
CA PRO A 61 -14.33 -2.59 -5.80
C PRO A 61 -12.94 -3.08 -5.39
N GLY A 62 -12.27 -2.37 -4.49
CA GLY A 62 -10.90 -2.67 -4.08
C GLY A 62 -10.67 -2.60 -2.57
N VAL A 63 -9.82 -3.48 -2.06
CA VAL A 63 -9.26 -3.51 -0.70
C VAL A 63 -7.73 -3.34 -0.79
N CYS A 64 -7.13 -2.68 0.20
CA CYS A 64 -5.67 -2.52 0.20
C CYS A 64 -4.97 -3.89 0.25
N PRO A 65 -3.88 -4.08 -0.51
CA PRO A 65 -3.06 -5.28 -0.41
C PRO A 65 -2.52 -5.49 1.02
N ALA A 66 -2.13 -6.72 1.33
CA ALA A 66 -1.43 -7.03 2.57
C ALA A 66 -0.10 -6.27 2.64
N GLY A 67 0.23 -5.71 3.80
CA GLY A 67 1.42 -4.86 3.96
C GLY A 67 1.26 -3.44 3.43
N TYR A 68 0.03 -3.05 3.07
CA TYR A 68 -0.31 -1.69 2.67
C TYR A 68 -1.40 -1.11 3.58
N THR A 69 -1.35 0.20 3.80
CA THR A 69 -2.40 0.93 4.54
C THR A 69 -2.86 2.17 3.77
N PRO A 70 -4.11 2.62 3.95
CA PRO A 70 -4.59 3.85 3.33
C PRO A 70 -3.76 5.07 3.81
N ALA A 71 -3.05 5.71 2.88
CA ALA A 71 -2.30 6.94 3.18
C ALA A 71 -3.16 8.20 2.98
N CYS A 72 -4.06 8.19 2.01
CA CYS A 72 -5.08 9.22 1.84
C CYS A 72 -6.42 8.60 1.49
N THR A 73 -7.48 9.32 1.83
CA THR A 73 -8.85 8.94 1.54
C THR A 73 -9.58 10.16 1.00
N ALA A 74 -10.33 9.96 -0.08
CA ALA A 74 -11.23 10.93 -0.66
C ALA A 74 -12.61 10.29 -0.87
N ARG A 75 -13.64 11.12 -1.05
CA ARG A 75 -14.97 10.67 -1.44
C ARG A 75 -15.30 11.26 -2.81
N LEU A 76 -15.70 10.41 -3.74
CA LEU A 76 -16.21 10.82 -5.05
C LEU A 76 -17.70 10.55 -5.10
N THR A 77 -18.49 11.60 -5.27
CA THR A 77 -19.94 11.49 -5.43
C THR A 77 -20.32 11.79 -6.87
N ALA A 78 -20.96 10.83 -7.53
CA ALA A 78 -21.51 10.97 -8.87
C ALA A 78 -23.01 10.63 -8.82
N GLY A 79 -23.87 11.66 -8.92
CA GLY A 79 -25.31 11.51 -8.72
C GLY A 79 -25.62 11.05 -7.29
N GLN A 80 -26.28 9.90 -7.14
CA GLN A 80 -26.62 9.30 -5.84
C GLN A 80 -25.56 8.30 -5.33
N VAL A 81 -24.52 8.03 -6.12
CA VAL A 81 -23.47 7.06 -5.78
C VAL A 81 -22.30 7.78 -5.13
N THR A 82 -21.90 7.34 -3.95
CA THR A 82 -20.70 7.85 -3.26
C THR A 82 -19.67 6.72 -3.11
N GLU A 83 -18.55 6.87 -3.81
CA GLU A 83 -17.39 5.98 -3.70
C GLU A 83 -16.37 6.57 -2.72
N THR A 84 -15.76 5.69 -1.93
CA THR A 84 -14.55 6.00 -1.17
C THR A 84 -13.35 5.65 -2.04
N VAL A 85 -12.45 6.60 -2.23
CA VAL A 85 -11.18 6.42 -2.95
C VAL A 85 -10.06 6.41 -1.93
N GLN A 86 -9.18 5.42 -2.00
CA GLN A 86 -8.00 5.34 -1.13
C GLN A 86 -6.76 5.02 -1.95
N THR A 87 -5.66 5.66 -1.61
CA THR A 87 -4.34 5.24 -2.07
C THR A 87 -3.68 4.46 -0.94
N CYS A 88 -3.48 3.17 -1.19
CA CYS A 88 -2.80 2.27 -0.28
C CYS A 88 -1.29 2.40 -0.48
N CYS A 89 -0.55 2.64 0.59
CA CYS A 89 0.91 2.76 0.59
C CYS A 89 1.56 1.67 1.43
N PRO A 90 2.78 1.23 1.09
CA PRO A 90 3.46 0.16 1.80
C PRO A 90 3.80 0.57 3.23
N THR A 91 3.85 -0.42 4.12
CA THR A 91 4.20 -0.23 5.55
C THR A 91 5.41 -1.05 5.99
N ALA A 92 6.03 -1.81 5.09
CA ALA A 92 7.10 -2.76 5.41
C ALA A 92 8.30 -2.09 6.10
N LEU A 93 8.66 -0.88 5.69
CA LEU A 93 9.76 -0.10 6.29
C LEU A 93 9.32 0.82 7.44
N GLY A 94 8.05 0.78 7.84
CA GLY A 94 7.52 1.58 8.95
C GLY A 94 7.38 3.09 8.65
N TYR A 95 7.55 3.52 7.41
CA TYR A 95 7.34 4.92 7.03
C TYR A 95 5.85 5.26 6.93
N ARG A 96 5.50 6.46 7.39
CA ARG A 96 4.15 7.01 7.21
C ARG A 96 4.07 7.79 5.90
N TYR A 97 3.81 7.09 4.82
CA TYR A 97 3.63 7.68 3.49
C TYR A 97 2.41 8.61 3.41
N ARG A 98 2.49 9.53 2.46
CA ARG A 98 1.41 10.40 1.98
C ARG A 98 1.23 10.17 0.48
N CYS A 99 0.11 10.59 -0.07
CA CYS A 99 -0.10 10.49 -1.51
C CYS A 99 0.77 11.51 -2.24
N VAL A 100 1.35 11.06 -3.35
CA VAL A 100 2.06 11.94 -4.26
C VAL A 100 1.09 12.97 -4.84
N GLN A 101 1.51 14.23 -4.82
CA GLN A 101 1.04 15.26 -5.73
C GLN A 101 2.15 15.40 -6.77
N PRO A 102 2.02 14.81 -7.97
CA PRO A 102 3.14 14.66 -8.89
C PRO A 102 3.56 16.04 -9.40
N THR A 103 4.68 16.55 -8.90
CA THR A 103 5.33 17.77 -9.38
C THR A 103 6.47 17.45 -10.35
N TRP A 104 6.92 16.20 -10.37
CA TRP A 104 7.99 15.71 -11.22
C TRP A 104 7.59 14.45 -11.99
N PRO A 105 8.12 14.22 -13.22
CA PRO A 105 7.74 13.07 -14.04
C PRO A 105 7.92 11.71 -13.37
N TRP A 106 8.99 11.50 -12.59
CA TRP A 106 9.22 10.22 -11.90
C TRP A 106 8.24 9.95 -10.75
N GLN A 107 7.50 10.96 -10.28
CA GLN A 107 6.49 10.80 -9.25
C GLN A 107 5.16 10.27 -9.82
N SER A 108 4.93 10.38 -11.13
CA SER A 108 3.67 9.97 -11.77
C SER A 108 3.42 8.45 -11.73
N SER A 109 4.41 7.67 -11.32
CA SER A 109 4.31 6.22 -11.15
C SER A 109 4.38 5.75 -9.70
N LEU A 110 4.77 6.61 -8.75
CA LEU A 110 5.00 6.17 -7.37
C LEU A 110 3.71 6.26 -6.56
N GLY A 111 2.98 7.38 -6.55
CA GLY A 111 1.68 7.44 -5.86
C GLY A 111 1.78 7.55 -4.33
N CYS A 112 2.85 7.03 -3.72
CA CYS A 112 3.20 7.27 -2.31
C CYS A 112 4.51 8.04 -2.20
N THR A 113 4.59 8.96 -1.24
CA THR A 113 5.81 9.72 -0.92
C THR A 113 5.89 10.02 0.57
N VAL A 114 7.09 9.97 1.11
CA VAL A 114 7.43 10.47 2.44
C VAL A 114 8.59 11.43 2.28
N TYR A 115 8.54 12.53 3.03
CA TYR A 115 9.61 13.51 3.07
C TYR A 115 10.07 13.67 4.51
N MET A 116 11.34 13.37 4.73
CA MET A 116 12.00 13.46 6.02
C MET A 116 13.00 14.60 5.94
N SER A 117 12.78 15.63 6.74
CA SER A 117 13.66 16.79 6.85
C SER A 117 13.67 17.26 8.28
N ASP A 118 14.83 17.17 8.90
CA ASP A 118 15.06 17.77 10.22
C ASP A 118 16.54 18.18 10.27
N ALA A 119 16.78 19.48 10.40
CA ALA A 119 18.13 20.05 10.43
C ALA A 119 18.99 19.50 11.59
N SER A 120 18.34 18.94 12.62
CA SER A 120 19.00 18.36 13.80
C SER A 120 19.15 16.84 13.74
N SER A 121 18.53 16.15 12.76
CA SER A 121 18.54 14.70 12.66
C SER A 121 19.20 14.23 11.37
N THR A 122 20.09 13.24 11.48
CA THR A 122 20.66 12.55 10.31
C THR A 122 20.00 11.17 10.17
N TYR A 123 19.25 10.98 9.09
CA TYR A 123 18.64 9.71 8.73
C TYR A 123 19.68 8.82 8.07
N SER A 124 19.96 7.68 8.70
CA SER A 124 20.94 6.70 8.21
C SER A 124 20.23 5.52 7.57
N PHE A 125 20.64 5.17 6.35
CA PHE A 125 20.14 4.04 5.59
C PHE A 125 21.29 3.03 5.44
N PRO A 126 21.30 1.96 6.25
CA PRO A 126 22.44 1.03 6.31
C PRO A 126 22.58 0.21 5.02
N THR A 127 21.47 -0.02 4.32
CA THR A 127 21.42 -0.79 3.07
C THR A 127 20.53 -0.07 2.08
N VAL A 128 21.13 0.51 1.04
CA VAL A 128 20.43 1.05 -0.12
C VAL A 128 20.99 0.44 -1.39
N THR A 129 20.10 0.18 -2.34
CA THR A 129 20.49 -0.36 -3.64
C THR A 129 20.53 0.78 -4.67
N SER A 130 21.73 1.19 -5.06
CA SER A 130 21.92 2.19 -6.10
C SER A 130 21.84 1.55 -7.48
N ILE A 131 20.95 2.06 -8.32
CA ILE A 131 20.75 1.65 -9.71
C ILE A 131 21.12 2.83 -10.59
N ARG A 132 22.25 2.76 -11.29
CA ARG A 132 22.73 3.81 -12.21
C ARG A 132 23.21 3.17 -13.50
N ASP A 133 22.64 3.58 -14.64
CA ASP A 133 23.00 3.07 -15.96
C ASP A 133 22.98 1.53 -16.06
N GLY A 134 21.98 0.90 -15.41
CA GLY A 134 21.84 -0.57 -15.35
C GLY A 134 22.78 -1.28 -14.39
N ARG A 135 23.66 -0.54 -13.68
CA ARG A 135 24.54 -1.10 -12.65
C ARG A 135 23.90 -0.99 -11.27
N THR A 136 23.86 -2.12 -10.58
CA THR A 136 23.32 -2.23 -9.22
C THR A 136 24.46 -2.34 -8.20
N VAL A 137 24.49 -1.46 -7.21
CA VAL A 137 25.48 -1.45 -6.11
C VAL A 137 24.77 -1.29 -4.78
N VAL A 138 25.08 -2.13 -3.80
CA VAL A 138 24.63 -1.95 -2.43
C VAL A 138 25.57 -1.00 -1.72
N THR A 139 25.03 0.04 -1.09
CA THR A 139 25.79 1.04 -0.31
C THR A 139 25.04 1.40 0.97
N SER A 140 25.70 2.11 1.87
CA SER A 140 25.06 2.83 2.96
C SER A 140 25.12 4.34 2.69
N THR A 141 24.23 5.09 3.33
CA THR A 141 24.13 6.54 3.11
C THR A 141 23.41 7.21 4.27
N ALA A 142 23.73 8.47 4.49
CA ALA A 142 23.15 9.28 5.55
C ALA A 142 22.79 10.66 5.00
N ARG A 143 21.61 11.16 5.36
CA ARG A 143 21.12 12.48 4.93
C ARG A 143 20.33 13.17 6.03
N THR A 144 20.39 14.50 6.04
CA THR A 144 19.55 15.36 6.88
C THR A 144 18.18 15.65 6.23
N GLU A 145 18.09 15.44 4.92
CA GLU A 145 16.89 15.63 4.12
C GLU A 145 16.78 14.55 3.02
N VAL A 146 15.63 13.90 2.91
CA VAL A 146 15.35 12.89 1.89
C VAL A 146 13.85 12.75 1.62
N GLY A 147 13.49 12.71 0.33
CA GLY A 147 12.17 12.30 -0.14
C GLY A 147 12.22 10.90 -0.73
N ILE A 148 11.40 9.98 -0.22
CA ILE A 148 11.31 8.59 -0.67
C ILE A 148 9.93 8.38 -1.29
N GLY A 149 9.89 7.93 -2.55
CA GLY A 149 8.66 7.47 -3.17
C GLY A 149 8.43 5.97 -2.95
N ALA A 150 7.22 5.50 -3.16
CA ALA A 150 6.92 4.06 -3.18
C ALA A 150 5.72 3.84 -4.07
N TYR A 151 5.62 2.67 -4.73
CA TYR A 151 4.45 2.31 -5.52
C TYR A 151 3.19 2.19 -4.65
N GLY A 152 2.19 2.99 -4.97
CA GLY A 152 0.86 2.97 -4.35
C GLY A 152 -0.15 2.18 -5.18
N VAL A 153 -1.20 1.72 -4.50
CA VAL A 153 -2.36 1.06 -5.14
C VAL A 153 -3.59 1.91 -4.88
N GLU A 154 -4.20 2.46 -5.93
CA GLU A 154 -5.50 3.12 -5.79
C GLU A 154 -6.62 2.07 -5.78
N ILE A 155 -7.46 2.15 -4.74
CA ILE A 155 -8.68 1.37 -4.62
C ILE A 155 -9.87 2.31 -4.52
N ARG A 156 -11.01 1.84 -5.01
CA ARG A 156 -12.30 2.49 -4.85
C ARG A 156 -13.31 1.47 -4.38
N PHE A 157 -14.21 1.88 -3.51
CA PHE A 157 -15.29 1.01 -3.04
C PHE A 157 -16.44 1.83 -2.46
N GLN A 158 -17.60 1.20 -2.46
CA GLN A 158 -18.79 1.60 -1.72
C GLN A 158 -18.96 0.65 -0.53
N ALA A 159 -19.65 1.13 0.51
CA ALA A 159 -19.91 0.30 1.69
C ALA A 159 -20.66 -1.01 1.36
N THR A 160 -21.46 -1.01 0.28
CA THR A 160 -22.23 -2.16 -0.19
C THR A 160 -21.41 -3.16 -1.01
N ASP A 161 -20.18 -2.82 -1.42
CA ASP A 161 -19.36 -3.68 -2.28
C ASP A 161 -18.79 -4.89 -1.54
N PHE A 162 -18.65 -4.77 -0.22
CA PHE A 162 -18.27 -5.86 0.65
C PHE A 162 -19.55 -6.33 1.33
N GLY A 163 -20.11 -7.42 0.80
CA GLY A 163 -21.35 -7.98 1.33
C GLY A 163 -21.26 -8.12 2.85
N SER A 164 -22.32 -7.73 3.56
CA SER A 164 -22.46 -8.07 4.96
C SER A 164 -22.40 -9.58 5.04
N SER A 165 -21.37 -10.14 5.68
CA SER A 165 -21.33 -11.55 6.00
C SER A 165 -22.47 -11.82 6.98
N SER A 166 -23.67 -12.09 6.45
CA SER A 166 -24.74 -12.70 7.20
C SER A 166 -24.26 -14.09 7.56
N SER A 167 -23.88 -14.25 8.83
CA SER A 167 -23.79 -15.56 9.43
C SER A 167 -25.17 -16.21 9.28
N SER A 168 -25.34 -17.03 8.25
CA SER A 168 -26.43 -17.99 8.20
C SER A 168 -26.16 -19.01 9.31
N GLY A 169 -26.49 -18.65 10.55
CA GLY A 169 -26.68 -19.60 11.62
C GLY A 169 -27.81 -20.52 11.18
N THR A 170 -27.47 -21.70 10.69
CA THR A 170 -28.43 -22.77 10.50
C THR A 170 -29.06 -23.04 11.87
N MET A 171 -30.27 -22.54 12.08
CA MET A 171 -31.09 -22.96 13.21
C MET A 171 -31.48 -24.42 12.97
N VAL A 172 -30.63 -25.35 13.40
CA VAL A 172 -31.07 -26.73 13.65
C VAL A 172 -32.01 -26.64 14.85
N SER A 173 -33.31 -26.73 14.57
CA SER A 173 -34.34 -26.96 15.57
C SER A 173 -34.13 -28.35 16.17
N GLY A 174 -33.27 -28.40 17.19
CA GLY A 174 -32.97 -29.59 17.99
C GLY A 174 -33.64 -29.47 19.36
N ARG A 175 -34.54 -30.40 19.65
CA ARG A 175 -35.30 -30.55 20.90
C ARG A 175 -34.43 -30.43 22.17
N ARG A 176 -34.97 -29.68 23.14
CA ARG A 176 -34.79 -29.70 24.61
C ARG A 176 -33.66 -30.60 25.15
N GLY A 177 -32.66 -29.96 25.76
CA GLY A 177 -31.73 -30.59 26.71
C GLY A 177 -30.91 -29.53 27.43
N ASN A 178 -31.00 -29.50 28.76
CA ASN A 178 -30.40 -28.52 29.67
C ASN A 178 -28.86 -28.46 29.56
N GLY A 179 -28.28 -27.25 29.69
CA GLY A 179 -26.85 -27.08 30.01
C GLY A 179 -26.23 -25.74 29.58
N MET A 180 -26.18 -24.78 30.51
CA MET A 180 -25.23 -23.65 30.50
C MET A 180 -23.79 -24.18 30.71
N PRO A 181 -22.74 -23.52 30.16
CA PRO A 181 -22.17 -22.36 30.84
C PRO A 181 -21.78 -21.17 29.93
N GLU A 182 -21.62 -20.03 30.59
CA GLU A 182 -21.08 -18.75 30.11
C GLU A 182 -19.79 -18.88 29.28
N VAL A 183 -19.70 -18.13 28.19
CA VAL A 183 -18.43 -17.72 27.58
C VAL A 183 -18.35 -16.21 27.69
N VAL A 184 -17.36 -15.76 28.46
CA VAL A 184 -17.07 -14.38 28.79
C VAL A 184 -16.37 -13.70 27.61
N ASP A 185 -16.92 -12.57 27.14
CA ASP A 185 -16.30 -11.66 26.18
C ASP A 185 -15.03 -11.02 26.77
N HIS A 186 -13.88 -11.23 26.14
CA HIS A 186 -12.68 -10.45 26.39
C HIS A 186 -12.09 -9.90 25.09
N CYS A 187 -12.62 -8.74 24.70
CA CYS A 187 -12.00 -7.85 23.71
C CYS A 187 -11.49 -6.60 24.47
N ASN A 188 -10.25 -6.61 24.96
CA ASN A 188 -9.57 -5.37 25.39
C ASN A 188 -8.05 -5.51 25.58
N TRP A 189 -7.28 -4.81 24.74
CA TRP A 189 -6.05 -4.04 25.05
C TRP A 189 -5.51 -3.54 23.69
N ARG A 190 -5.33 -2.26 23.32
CA ARG A 190 -4.81 -1.05 24.00
C ARG A 190 -3.49 -1.32 24.73
N LEU A 191 -2.39 -1.11 24.01
CA LEU A 191 -1.31 -0.18 24.37
C LEU A 191 -0.84 0.54 23.11
#